data_AF-A0A2G5PD68-F1
#
_entry.id   AF-A0A2G5PD68-F1
#
_cell.length_a   1.000
_cell.length_b   1.000
_cell.length_c   1.000
_cell.angle_alpha   90.00
_cell.angle_beta   90.00
_cell.angle_gamma   90.00
#
_symmetry.space_group_name_H-M   'P 1'
#
loop_
_entity.id
_entity.type
_entity.pdbx_description
1 polymer ?
#
loop_
_entity_poly.entity_id
_entity_poly.type
_entity_poly.pdbx_seq_one_letter_code
_entity_poly.pdbx_strand_id
1 'polypeptide(L)'
;MQIQQWAEISAQAIELAGVGVIALGAALAAGLAIGRMVRRTGDAYVMFRRQLGRAILLGLEFLVAADIIRTVAVEPTMQNVGVLACIVLIRTFLSWSLELEISGRWPWQKPAEEDGAAAGANPAPPRPTNG
;
A
#
# COMPACT_ATOMS: atom_id res chain seq x y z
N MET A 1 -2.04 -32.78 -12.41
CA MET A 1 -2.35 -33.42 -11.11
C MET A 1 -1.36 -33.05 -9.98
N GLN A 2 -0.09 -33.46 -9.95
CA GLN A 2 0.81 -33.06 -8.83
C GLN A 2 1.18 -31.56 -8.83
N ILE A 3 1.51 -30.98 -9.99
CA ILE A 3 1.98 -29.58 -10.08
C ILE A 3 0.88 -28.57 -9.65
N GLN A 4 -0.39 -28.90 -9.90
CA GLN A 4 -1.55 -28.08 -9.50
C GLN A 4 -1.69 -28.00 -7.97
N GLN A 5 -1.59 -29.13 -7.27
CA GLN A 5 -1.66 -29.16 -5.80
C GLN A 5 -0.51 -28.37 -5.16
N TRP A 6 0.71 -28.52 -5.67
CA TRP A 6 1.86 -27.76 -5.15
C TRP A 6 1.71 -26.26 -5.38
N ALA A 7 1.17 -25.85 -6.53
CA ALA A 7 0.93 -24.45 -6.82
C ALA A 7 -0.19 -23.85 -5.96
N GLU A 8 -1.29 -24.57 -5.74
CA GLU A 8 -2.38 -24.10 -4.87
C GLU A 8 -1.93 -23.93 -3.42
N ILE A 9 -1.19 -24.91 -2.87
CA ILE A 9 -0.65 -24.83 -1.51
C ILE A 9 0.32 -23.65 -1.40
N SER A 10 1.17 -23.45 -2.41
CA SER A 10 2.12 -22.33 -2.45
C SER A 10 1.40 -20.99 -2.52
N ALA A 11 0.38 -20.85 -3.39
CA ALA A 11 -0.42 -19.63 -3.50
C ALA A 11 -1.14 -19.31 -2.19
N GLN A 12 -1.76 -20.30 -1.54
CA GLN A 12 -2.41 -20.11 -0.24
C GLN A 12 -1.42 -19.71 0.86
N ALA A 13 -0.24 -20.34 0.91
CA ALA A 13 0.78 -20.01 1.90
C ALA A 13 1.27 -18.57 1.73
N ILE A 14 1.53 -18.14 0.49
CA ILE A 14 1.96 -16.77 0.17
C ILE A 14 0.85 -15.77 0.46
N GLU A 15 -0.42 -16.11 0.17
CA GLU A 15 -1.57 -15.28 0.50
C GLU A 15 -1.70 -15.07 2.02
N LEU A 16 -1.62 -16.16 2.80
CA LEU A 16 -1.62 -16.10 4.26
C LEU A 16 -0.45 -15.28 4.81
N ALA A 17 0.73 -15.41 4.22
CA ALA A 17 1.89 -14.59 4.59
C ALA A 17 1.62 -13.10 4.31
N GLY A 18 1.10 -12.75 3.13
CA GLY A 18 0.76 -11.38 2.76
C GLY A 18 -0.28 -10.77 3.70
N VAL A 19 -1.41 -11.46 3.92
CA VAL A 19 -2.45 -11.02 4.87
C VAL A 19 -1.87 -10.91 6.29
N GLY A 20 -1.05 -11.88 6.70
CA GLY A 20 -0.38 -11.89 8.00
C GLY A 20 0.53 -10.68 8.21
N VAL A 21 1.34 -10.33 7.22
CA VAL A 21 2.21 -9.14 7.26
C VAL A 21 1.40 -7.85 7.42
N ILE A 22 0.30 -7.70 6.67
CA ILE A 22 -0.58 -6.53 6.77
C ILE A 22 -1.20 -6.45 8.16
N ALA A 23 -1.79 -7.55 8.63
CA ALA A 23 -2.48 -7.61 9.92
C ALA A 23 -1.52 -7.34 11.08
N LEU A 24 -0.35 -7.98 11.09
CA LEU A 24 0.65 -7.83 12.14
C LEU A 24 1.22 -6.41 12.14
N GLY A 25 1.54 -5.86 10.97
CA GLY A 25 2.03 -4.49 10.83
C GLY A 25 1.00 -3.44 11.28
N ALA A 26 -0.28 -3.64 10.97
CA ALA A 26 -1.37 -2.81 11.44
C ALA A 26 -1.52 -2.87 12.98
N ALA A 27 -1.48 -4.07 13.56
CA ALA A 27 -1.57 -4.26 15.01
C ALA A 27 -0.39 -3.60 15.75
N LEU A 28 0.83 -3.78 15.25
CA LEU A 28 2.03 -3.14 15.81
C LEU A 28 1.97 -1.62 15.69
N ALA A 29 1.56 -1.10 14.52
CA ALA A 29 1.40 0.34 14.32
C ALA A 29 0.36 0.92 15.29
N ALA A 30 -0.78 0.25 15.47
CA ALA A 30 -1.83 0.66 16.39
C ALA A 30 -1.36 0.66 17.84
N GLY A 31 -0.70 -0.41 18.29
CA GLY A 31 -0.16 -0.50 19.66
C GLY A 31 0.85 0.62 19.96
N LEU A 32 1.74 0.91 19.00
CA LEU A 32 2.73 1.98 19.12
C LEU A 32 2.10 3.38 19.09
N ALA A 33 1.03 3.57 18.31
CA ALA A 33 0.29 4.83 18.25
C ALA A 33 -0.47 5.09 19.56
N ILE A 34 -1.15 4.06 20.11
CA ILE A 34 -1.84 4.13 21.40
C ILE A 34 -0.84 4.47 22.51
N GLY A 35 0.31 3.79 22.55
CA GLY A 35 1.36 4.07 23.54
C GLY A 35 1.88 5.51 23.47
N ARG A 36 2.06 6.07 22.26
CA ARG A 36 2.44 7.49 22.09
C ARG A 36 1.33 8.46 22.47
N MET A 37 0.08 8.12 22.18
CA MET A 37 -1.07 8.95 22.53
C MET A 37 -1.25 9.06 24.04
N VAL A 38 -1.11 7.94 24.77
CA VAL A 38 -1.13 7.91 26.24
C VAL A 38 0.03 8.72 26.83
N ARG A 39 1.22 8.64 26.21
CA ARG A 39 2.41 9.41 26.63
C ARG A 39 2.45 10.84 26.09
N ARG A 40 1.42 11.29 25.34
CA ARG A 40 1.34 12.59 24.63
C ARG A 40 2.63 12.97 23.88
N THR A 41 3.29 12.00 23.25
CA THR A 41 4.60 12.19 22.64
C THR A 41 4.52 12.14 21.10
N GLY A 42 4.68 13.30 20.47
CA GLY A 42 4.75 13.43 19.01
C GLY A 42 3.45 13.13 18.27
N ASP A 43 3.52 13.16 16.94
CA ASP A 43 2.38 12.90 16.07
C ASP A 43 2.17 11.37 15.89
N ALA A 44 1.30 10.80 16.74
CA ALA A 44 0.95 9.39 16.71
C ALA A 44 0.28 8.98 15.38
N TYR A 45 -0.45 9.90 14.73
CA TYR A 45 -1.15 9.63 13.48
C TYR A 45 -0.18 9.49 12.31
N VAL A 46 0.78 10.41 12.17
CA VAL A 46 1.81 10.33 11.10
C VAL A 46 2.65 9.06 11.25
N MET A 47 2.99 8.68 12.49
CA MET A 47 3.75 7.47 12.76
C MET A 47 2.96 6.20 12.42
N PHE A 48 1.69 6.14 12.83
CA PHE A 48 0.76 5.06 12.48
C PHE A 48 0.67 4.88 10.97
N ARG A 49 0.40 5.97 10.24
CA ARG A 49 0.21 5.94 8.79
C ARG A 49 1.48 5.50 8.04
N ARG A 50 2.67 5.90 8.51
CA ARG A 50 3.95 5.42 7.94
C ARG A 50 4.16 3.92 8.13
N GLN A 51 3.87 3.40 9.32
CA GLN A 51 4.08 1.97 9.60
C GLN A 51 3.04 1.10 8.91
N LEU A 52 1.78 1.51 8.95
CA LEU A 52 0.69 0.85 8.25
C LEU A 52 0.96 0.81 6.74
N GLY A 53 1.36 1.94 6.14
CA GLY A 53 1.66 2.00 4.71
C GLY A 53 2.80 1.06 4.29
N ARG A 54 3.85 0.93 5.11
CA ARG A 54 4.96 -0.01 4.86
C ARG A 54 4.49 -1.47 4.93
N ALA A 55 3.67 -1.80 5.91
CA ALA A 55 3.13 -3.16 6.06
C ALA A 55 2.18 -3.53 4.90
N ILE A 56 1.33 -2.58 4.48
CA ILE A 56 0.45 -2.76 3.32
C ILE A 56 1.27 -2.98 2.06
N LEU A 57 2.27 -2.12 1.77
CA LEU A 57 3.08 -2.25 0.56
C LEU A 57 3.79 -3.60 0.48
N LEU A 58 4.40 -4.04 1.59
CA LEU A 58 5.04 -5.35 1.65
C LEU A 58 4.02 -6.49 1.50
N GLY A 59 2.89 -6.41 2.19
CA GLY A 59 1.83 -7.40 2.08
C GLY A 59 1.26 -7.50 0.67
N LEU A 60 1.13 -6.38 -0.03
CA LEU A 60 0.70 -6.31 -1.43
C LEU A 60 1.67 -7.03 -2.38
N GLU A 61 2.99 -6.99 -2.13
CA GLU A 61 3.96 -7.75 -2.94
C GLU A 61 3.72 -9.27 -2.83
N PHE A 62 3.51 -9.79 -1.61
CA PHE A 62 3.16 -11.19 -1.40
C PHE A 62 1.81 -11.55 -2.02
N LEU A 63 0.83 -10.68 -1.81
CA LEU A 63 -0.51 -10.85 -2.33
C LEU A 63 -0.50 -10.94 -3.87
N VAL A 64 0.21 -10.04 -4.57
CA VAL A 64 0.34 -10.11 -6.04
C VAL A 64 1.02 -11.40 -6.49
N ALA A 65 2.07 -11.85 -5.77
CA ALA A 65 2.73 -13.12 -6.09
C ALA A 65 1.78 -14.33 -5.98
N ALA A 66 0.90 -14.35 -4.97
CA ALA A 66 -0.11 -15.40 -4.82
C ALA A 66 -1.11 -15.42 -6.00
N ASP A 67 -1.51 -14.24 -6.51
CA ASP A 67 -2.41 -14.16 -7.67
C ASP A 67 -1.75 -14.66 -8.97
N ILE A 68 -0.48 -14.33 -9.19
CA ILE A 68 0.28 -14.82 -10.36
C ILE A 68 0.34 -16.36 -10.34
N ILE A 69 0.68 -16.97 -9.21
CA ILE A 69 0.76 -18.43 -9.10
C ILE A 69 -0.60 -19.08 -9.39
N ARG A 70 -1.67 -18.51 -8.84
CA ARG A 70 -3.03 -19.01 -9.01
C ARG A 70 -3.51 -18.93 -10.46
N THR A 71 -3.14 -17.88 -11.19
CA THR A 71 -3.50 -17.73 -12.61
C THR A 71 -2.72 -18.68 -13.53
N VAL A 72 -1.45 -18.96 -13.23
CA VAL A 72 -0.60 -19.83 -14.07
C VAL A 72 -0.87 -21.32 -13.85
N ALA A 73 -1.36 -21.72 -12.68
CA ALA A 73 -1.45 -23.13 -12.30
C ALA A 73 -2.74 -23.87 -12.68
N VAL A 74 -3.79 -23.17 -13.13
CA VAL A 74 -5.12 -23.77 -13.32
C VAL A 74 -5.30 -24.27 -14.77
N GLU A 75 -5.57 -25.57 -14.94
CA GLU A 75 -6.11 -26.10 -16.21
C GLU A 75 -7.52 -25.52 -16.40
N PRO A 76 -7.78 -24.79 -17.49
CA PRO A 76 -9.03 -24.06 -17.61
C PRO A 76 -10.18 -25.03 -17.90
N THR A 77 -10.96 -25.34 -16.87
CA THR A 77 -12.37 -25.72 -17.04
C THR A 77 -13.22 -24.45 -16.89
N MET A 78 -14.22 -24.26 -17.75
CA MET A 78 -15.00 -23.01 -17.77
C MET A 78 -15.64 -22.65 -16.42
N GLN A 79 -15.92 -23.66 -15.59
CA GLN A 79 -16.50 -23.47 -14.25
C GLN A 79 -15.47 -23.03 -13.21
N ASN A 80 -14.29 -23.65 -13.16
CA ASN A 80 -13.24 -23.27 -12.19
C ASN A 80 -12.63 -21.91 -12.55
N VAL A 81 -12.49 -21.59 -13.84
CA VAL A 81 -12.06 -20.27 -14.31
C VAL A 81 -13.07 -19.20 -13.91
N GLY A 82 -14.38 -19.49 -13.99
CA GLY A 82 -15.43 -18.55 -13.58
C GLY A 82 -15.35 -18.19 -12.10
N VAL A 83 -15.20 -19.18 -11.22
CA VAL A 83 -15.07 -18.95 -9.77
C VAL A 83 -13.77 -18.19 -9.45
N LEU A 84 -12.66 -18.60 -10.07
CA LEU A 84 -11.36 -17.94 -9.91
C LEU A 84 -11.41 -16.47 -10.35
N ALA A 85 -11.95 -16.21 -11.54
CA ALA A 85 -12.09 -14.85 -12.07
C ALA A 85 -12.95 -13.98 -11.16
N CYS A 86 -14.02 -14.54 -10.60
CA CYS A 86 -14.90 -13.83 -9.66
C CYS A 86 -14.19 -13.46 -8.35
N ILE A 87 -13.40 -14.38 -7.78
CA ILE A 87 -12.60 -14.14 -6.58
C ILE A 87 -11.53 -13.06 -6.84
N VAL A 88 -10.81 -13.14 -7.96
CA VAL A 88 -9.80 -12.14 -8.35
C VAL A 88 -10.44 -10.76 -8.59
N LEU A 89 -11.63 -10.71 -9.19
CA LEU A 89 -12.39 -9.47 -9.39
C LEU A 89 -12.77 -8.81 -8.06
N ILE A 90 -13.36 -9.58 -7.15
CA ILE A 90 -13.73 -9.10 -5.82
C ILE A 90 -12.49 -8.58 -5.09
N ARG A 91 -11.38 -9.31 -5.16
CA ARG A 91 -10.12 -8.94 -4.54
C ARG A 91 -9.58 -7.62 -5.09
N THR A 92 -9.54 -7.47 -6.41
CA THR A 92 -9.04 -6.24 -7.05
C THR A 92 -9.92 -5.04 -6.69
N PHE A 93 -11.24 -5.23 -6.69
CA PHE A 93 -12.20 -4.19 -6.35
C PHE A 93 -12.11 -3.76 -4.88
N LEU A 94 -12.04 -4.71 -3.93
CA LEU A 94 -11.95 -4.41 -2.50
C LEU A 94 -10.62 -3.77 -2.14
N SER A 95 -9.49 -4.29 -2.65
CA SER A 95 -8.18 -3.67 -2.43
C SER A 95 -8.15 -2.24 -2.97
N TRP A 96 -8.71 -2.00 -4.16
CA TRP A 96 -8.77 -0.66 -4.75
C TRP A 96 -9.71 0.30 -4.00
N SER A 97 -10.88 -0.17 -3.57
CA SER A 97 -11.84 0.63 -2.80
C SER A 97 -11.27 1.06 -1.45
N LEU A 98 -10.54 0.16 -0.76
CA LEU A 98 -9.88 0.48 0.52
C LEU A 98 -8.73 1.47 0.33
N GLU A 99 -7.94 1.32 -0.73
CA GLU A 99 -6.87 2.26 -1.04
C GLU A 99 -7.41 3.65 -1.39
N LEU A 100 -8.55 3.74 -2.08
CA LEU A 100 -9.25 5.00 -2.33
C LEU A 100 -9.74 5.66 -1.04
N GLU A 101 -10.34 4.89 -0.12
CA GLU A 101 -10.82 5.41 1.16
C GLU A 101 -9.66 5.92 2.03
N ILE A 102 -8.56 5.17 2.10
CA ILE A 102 -7.36 5.52 2.89
C ILE A 102 -6.59 6.70 2.28
N SER A 103 -6.59 6.81 0.95
CA SER A 103 -5.90 7.88 0.23
C SER A 103 -6.72 9.16 0.20
N GLY A 104 -8.05 9.07 0.13
CA GLY A 104 -8.95 10.20 -0.15
C GLY A 104 -8.70 10.85 -1.51
N ARG A 105 -7.87 10.24 -2.36
CA ARG A 105 -7.37 10.76 -3.64
C ARG A 105 -7.48 9.63 -4.66
N TRP A 106 -7.92 9.94 -5.88
CA TRP A 106 -7.89 8.94 -6.95
C TRP A 106 -6.44 8.62 -7.35
N PRO A 107 -6.08 7.36 -7.66
CA PRO A 107 -4.70 6.97 -7.96
C PRO A 107 -4.11 7.65 -9.21
N TRP A 108 -4.95 8.21 -10.09
CA TRP A 108 -4.54 9.02 -11.24
C TRP A 108 -4.42 10.52 -10.94
N GLN A 109 -4.62 10.97 -9.71
CA GLN A 109 -4.28 12.33 -9.32
C GLN A 109 -2.76 12.40 -9.16
N LYS A 110 -2.09 12.90 -10.21
CA LYS A 110 -0.67 13.24 -10.16
C LYS A 110 -0.41 14.15 -8.96
N PRO A 111 0.69 13.95 -8.21
CA PRO A 111 1.16 14.98 -7.29
C PRO A 111 1.25 16.28 -8.10
N ALA A 112 0.70 17.37 -7.57
CA ALA A 112 1.02 18.67 -8.12
C ALA A 112 2.54 18.82 -7.99
N GLU A 113 3.25 18.63 -9.10
CA GLU A 113 4.57 19.19 -9.29
C GLU A 113 4.39 20.70 -9.11
N GLU A 114 4.68 21.18 -7.91
CA GLU A 114 5.13 22.57 -7.74
C GLU A 114 6.54 22.66 -8.34
N ASP A 115 6.59 22.51 -9.66
CA ASP A 115 7.68 23.01 -10.48
C ASP A 115 7.53 24.54 -10.53
N GLY A 116 8.55 25.26 -10.03
CA GLY A 116 8.85 26.58 -10.57
C GLY A 116 8.71 27.83 -9.67
N ALA A 117 9.14 27.81 -8.40
CA ALA A 117 9.37 29.06 -7.65
C ALA A 117 10.80 29.21 -7.10
N ALA A 118 11.77 28.49 -7.67
CA ALA A 118 13.18 28.85 -7.61
C ALA A 118 13.56 29.65 -8.88
N ALA A 119 12.97 30.83 -9.06
CA ALA A 119 13.40 31.77 -10.09
C ALA A 119 13.08 33.22 -9.69
N GLY A 120 14.11 33.92 -9.18
CA GLY A 120 14.36 35.29 -9.62
C GLY A 120 13.98 36.44 -8.70
N ALA A 121 15.02 37.03 -8.11
CA ALA A 121 15.17 38.45 -7.79
C ALA A 121 14.38 39.04 -6.61
N ASN A 122 14.97 38.97 -5.42
CA ASN A 122 14.91 40.11 -4.51
C ASN A 122 16.23 40.90 -4.65
N PRO A 123 16.27 42.07 -5.32
CA PRO A 123 17.46 42.90 -5.31
C PRO A 123 17.68 43.44 -3.90
N ALA A 124 18.89 43.24 -3.37
CA ALA A 124 19.29 43.75 -2.06
C ALA A 124 19.07 45.28 -1.96
N PRO A 125 18.65 45.81 -0.80
CA PRO A 125 18.46 47.25 -0.62
C PRO A 125 19.80 48.01 -0.76
N PRO A 126 19.82 49.23 -1.32
CA PRO A 126 21.03 50.01 -1.48
C PRO A 126 21.66 50.36 -0.12
N ARG A 127 22.99 50.21 -0.02
CA ARG A 127 23.75 50.61 1.17
C ARG A 127 23.72 52.12 1.35
N PRO A 128 23.59 52.65 2.59
CA PRO A 128 23.80 54.06 2.83
C PRO A 128 25.27 54.41 2.58
N THR A 129 25.50 55.33 1.64
CA THR A 129 26.78 56.00 1.46
C THR A 129 26.90 57.07 2.54
N ASN A 130 27.66 56.80 3.60
CA ASN A 130 28.10 57.85 4.51
C ASN A 130 29.24 58.62 3.84
N GLY A 131 29.07 59.94 3.74
CA GLY A 131 30.16 60.88 3.47
C GLY A 131 31.11 61.02 4.66
#